data_AF-A0AAN6U3D6-F1
#
_entry.id   AF-A0AAN6U3D6-F1
#
_cell.length_a   1.000
_cell.length_b   1.000
_cell.length_c   1.000
_cell.angle_alpha   90.00
_cell.angle_beta   90.00
_cell.angle_gamma   90.00
#
_symmetry.space_group_name_H-M   'P 1'
#
loop_
_entity.id
_entity.type
_entity.pdbx_description
1 polymer ?
#
loop_
_entity_poly.entity_id
_entity_poly.type
_entity_poly.pdbx_seq_one_letter_code
_entity_poly.pdbx_strand_id
1 'polypeptide(L)'
;KDLLPDGSDTPWRDEDQDKFSNYMSKVVDSWRGVTERAVGRLFYGKKLDGQTNHKLTDAELNTLYNLISDGKLVNGMWPQGVERPQQINATEELTANIKKTFFGFAIPALWRVSRSYAFVLDSGFGCDADKPLDKYLLDATMEATGACVDGRRYYLVHPAGQAFTCLETCWDNMFSAPPGIERLADFGDITKEDLIRGSVRTWMANGKRNGGGFPDTSDQGTAHALMSVDITTPGFVRLPVCSPEVAFRGWEKGGHAPTANYPCDAPLGRNSCGDSSFEDQTSAASPSVDDCLGIIRNIEGDPDTSWNVIIGHGHSTIASAGGCAFGVEPTWTGDNLYFSVGGQDVIDLINDAVGRFGGSGKVGAKGYMDRQGTSLHKPWHGVLWGIYSV
;
A
#
# COMPACT_ATOMS: atom_id res chain seq x y z
N LYS A 1 12.60 28.70 19.20
CA LYS A 1 12.51 29.91 18.35
C LYS A 1 13.07 29.64 16.96
N ASP A 2 13.96 28.65 16.82
CA ASP A 2 14.68 28.31 15.58
C ASP A 2 14.06 27.17 14.76
N LEU A 3 12.74 26.95 14.87
CA LEU A 3 12.00 25.97 14.06
C LEU A 3 10.96 26.64 13.15
N LEU A 4 11.03 27.95 13.01
CA LEU A 4 10.12 28.71 12.16
C LEU A 4 10.77 28.89 10.78
N PRO A 5 10.01 28.73 9.68
CA PRO A 5 10.52 29.02 8.36
C PRO A 5 10.75 30.53 8.24
N ASP A 6 12.00 30.91 8.00
CA ASP A 6 12.30 32.22 7.44
C ASP A 6 11.67 32.26 6.04
N GLY A 7 10.67 33.15 5.86
CA GLY A 7 10.27 33.58 4.52
C GLY A 7 8.85 33.25 4.03
N SER A 8 7.88 32.92 4.87
CA SER A 8 6.45 32.96 4.46
C SER A 8 5.59 33.73 5.46
N ASP A 9 4.92 34.78 4.99
CA ASP A 9 4.06 35.75 5.71
C ASP A 9 2.78 35.14 6.34
N THR A 10 2.92 34.13 7.19
CA THR A 10 1.86 33.79 8.16
C THR A 10 2.48 33.66 9.54
N PRO A 11 2.30 34.65 10.45
CA PRO A 11 2.81 34.55 11.81
C PRO A 11 2.14 33.37 12.53
N TRP A 12 2.94 32.59 13.26
CA TRP A 12 2.47 31.52 14.14
C TRP A 12 1.40 32.07 15.10
N ARG A 13 0.17 31.55 15.04
CA ARG A 13 -0.95 31.96 15.90
C ARG A 13 -1.19 30.92 16.99
N ASP A 14 -1.81 31.34 18.09
CA ASP A 14 -2.22 30.43 19.18
C ASP A 14 -3.10 29.28 18.67
N GLU A 15 -3.99 29.56 17.70
CA GLU A 15 -4.81 28.53 17.04
C GLU A 15 -3.98 27.46 16.30
N ASP A 16 -2.80 27.83 15.79
CA ASP A 16 -1.90 26.91 15.10
C ASP A 16 -1.15 26.02 16.12
N GLN A 17 -0.85 26.56 17.31
CA GLN A 17 -0.31 25.80 18.43
C GLN A 17 -1.32 24.76 18.96
N ASP A 18 -2.59 25.13 19.09
CA ASP A 18 -3.64 24.19 19.52
C ASP A 18 -3.85 23.07 18.49
N LYS A 19 -3.87 23.40 17.20
CA LYS A 19 -3.93 22.40 16.12
C LYS A 19 -2.74 21.45 16.16
N PHE A 20 -1.52 22.00 16.27
CA PHE A 20 -0.30 21.20 16.38
C PHE A 20 -0.32 20.29 17.62
N SER A 21 -0.68 20.82 18.79
CA SER A 21 -0.75 20.06 20.04
C SER A 21 -1.77 18.92 19.96
N ASN A 22 -2.93 19.18 19.36
CA ASN A 22 -3.94 18.14 19.10
C ASN A 22 -3.43 17.05 18.15
N TYR A 23 -2.66 17.40 17.12
CA TYR A 23 -2.06 16.43 16.21
C TYR A 23 -1.00 15.58 16.90
N MET A 24 -0.10 16.22 17.66
CA MET A 24 0.94 15.52 18.41
C MET A 24 0.36 14.58 19.47
N SER A 25 -0.70 14.99 20.16
CA SER A 25 -1.40 14.14 21.12
C SER A 25 -1.90 12.83 20.47
N LYS A 26 -2.58 12.94 19.32
CA LYS A 26 -3.05 11.76 18.55
C LYS A 26 -1.91 10.84 18.13
N VAL A 27 -0.79 11.41 17.70
CA VAL A 27 0.39 10.65 17.28
C VAL A 27 1.01 9.89 18.46
N VAL A 28 1.18 10.56 19.61
CA VAL A 28 1.70 9.94 20.84
C VAL A 28 0.79 8.82 21.33
N ASP A 29 -0.53 9.03 21.37
CA ASP A 29 -1.49 8.00 21.76
C ASP A 29 -1.46 6.80 20.82
N SER A 30 -1.32 7.04 19.52
CA SER A 30 -1.21 5.95 18.54
C SER A 30 0.10 5.18 18.68
N TRP A 31 1.23 5.87 18.87
CA TRP A 31 2.53 5.24 19.09
C TRP A 31 2.53 4.40 20.38
N ARG A 32 1.96 4.94 21.48
CA ARG A 32 1.76 4.21 22.74
C ARG A 32 0.93 2.96 22.50
N GLY A 33 -0.24 3.09 21.87
CA GLY A 33 -1.16 1.97 21.66
C GLY A 33 -0.59 0.86 20.76
N VAL A 34 0.31 1.18 19.82
CA VAL A 34 1.02 0.19 19.01
C VAL A 34 2.12 -0.49 19.83
N THR A 35 2.90 0.29 20.58
CA THR A 35 3.97 -0.23 21.44
C THR A 35 3.42 -1.16 22.53
N GLU A 36 2.32 -0.78 23.18
CA GLU A 36 1.64 -1.60 24.19
C GLU A 36 1.13 -2.93 23.60
N ARG A 37 0.59 -2.91 22.38
CA ARG A 37 0.16 -4.14 21.69
C ARG A 37 1.34 -5.04 21.34
N ALA A 38 2.44 -4.46 20.86
CA ALA A 38 3.64 -5.19 20.48
C ALA A 38 4.29 -5.89 21.69
N VAL A 39 4.48 -5.15 22.78
CA VAL A 39 4.99 -5.69 24.06
C VAL A 39 3.99 -6.67 24.66
N GLY A 40 2.70 -6.34 24.62
CA GLY A 40 1.65 -7.20 25.15
C GLY A 40 1.58 -8.54 24.43
N ARG A 41 1.74 -8.56 23.11
CA ARG A 41 1.80 -9.80 22.33
C ARG A 41 3.01 -10.65 22.73
N LEU A 42 4.17 -10.03 22.94
CA LEU A 42 5.40 -10.73 23.33
C LEU A 42 5.30 -11.41 24.71
N PHE A 43 4.70 -10.75 25.71
CA PHE A 43 4.67 -11.23 27.10
C PHE A 43 3.37 -11.92 27.52
N TYR A 44 2.23 -11.54 26.95
CA TYR A 44 0.93 -12.10 27.29
C TYR A 44 0.39 -13.04 26.21
N GLY A 45 0.91 -12.98 24.98
CA GLY A 45 0.45 -13.79 23.85
C GLY A 45 -0.85 -13.27 23.23
N LYS A 46 -1.25 -13.89 22.11
CA LYS A 46 -2.49 -13.54 21.41
C LYS A 46 -3.69 -14.23 22.04
N LYS A 47 -4.85 -13.56 22.00
CA LYS A 47 -6.13 -14.20 22.28
C LYS A 47 -6.48 -15.15 21.14
N LEU A 48 -6.60 -16.44 21.44
CA LEU A 48 -7.02 -17.45 20.45
C LEU A 48 -8.55 -17.40 20.31
N ASP A 49 -9.05 -17.66 19.10
CA ASP A 49 -10.48 -17.60 18.83
C ASP A 49 -11.26 -18.55 19.77
N GLY A 50 -12.36 -18.06 20.32
CA GLY A 50 -13.17 -18.77 21.32
C GLY A 50 -12.59 -18.85 22.75
N GLN A 51 -11.41 -18.28 23.05
CA GLN A 51 -10.82 -18.30 24.40
C GLN A 51 -10.97 -16.97 25.15
N THR A 52 -11.23 -17.04 26.46
CA THR A 52 -11.31 -15.88 27.36
C THR A 52 -9.94 -15.37 27.80
N ASN A 53 -8.93 -16.23 27.83
CA ASN A 53 -7.59 -15.92 28.32
C ASN A 53 -6.56 -15.84 27.18
N HIS A 54 -5.53 -15.02 27.36
CA HIS A 54 -4.37 -14.99 26.48
C HIS A 54 -3.45 -16.17 26.78
N LYS A 55 -2.81 -16.73 25.75
CA LYS A 55 -1.82 -17.79 25.89
C LYS A 55 -0.63 -17.52 24.98
N LEU A 56 0.58 -17.67 25.53
CA LEU A 56 1.80 -17.70 24.73
C LEU A 56 1.83 -18.98 23.90
N THR A 57 2.02 -18.84 22.60
CA THR A 57 2.31 -19.95 21.69
C THR A 57 3.80 -20.27 21.71
N ASP A 58 4.18 -21.40 21.10
CA ASP A 58 5.59 -21.77 20.96
C ASP A 58 6.39 -20.70 20.18
N ALA A 59 5.75 -19.94 19.29
CA ALA A 59 6.39 -18.84 18.55
C ALA A 59 6.78 -17.68 19.49
N GLU A 60 5.87 -17.23 20.36
CA GLU A 60 6.20 -16.18 21.33
C GLU A 60 7.21 -16.68 22.39
N LEU A 61 7.08 -17.93 22.84
CA LEU A 61 8.04 -18.52 23.78
C LEU A 61 9.44 -18.64 23.18
N ASN A 62 9.56 -19.11 21.93
CA ASN A 62 10.84 -19.19 21.24
C ASN A 62 11.44 -17.81 21.01
N THR A 63 10.62 -16.82 20.66
CA THR A 63 11.06 -15.43 20.53
C THR A 63 11.62 -14.93 21.86
N LEU A 64 10.87 -15.05 22.97
CA LEU A 64 11.35 -14.68 24.31
C LEU A 64 12.64 -15.42 24.69
N TYR A 65 12.70 -16.74 24.46
CA TYR A 65 13.89 -17.53 24.73
C TYR A 65 15.09 -16.98 23.97
N ASN A 66 14.97 -16.74 22.67
CA ASN A 66 16.07 -16.25 21.83
C ASN A 66 16.51 -14.82 22.15
N LEU A 67 15.59 -14.01 22.67
CA LEU A 67 15.87 -12.65 23.16
C LEU A 67 16.66 -12.68 24.47
N ILE A 68 16.42 -13.67 25.34
CA ILE A 68 17.05 -13.78 26.67
C ILE A 68 18.31 -14.67 26.61
N SER A 69 18.36 -15.64 25.68
CA SER A 69 19.44 -16.62 25.57
C SER A 69 20.80 -15.94 25.39
N ASP A 70 21.85 -16.67 25.76
CA ASP A 70 23.24 -16.23 25.56
C ASP A 70 23.59 -14.93 26.30
N GLY A 71 22.78 -14.56 27.30
CA GLY A 71 22.98 -13.36 28.10
C GLY A 71 22.77 -12.05 27.35
N LYS A 72 22.05 -12.06 26.21
CA LYS A 72 21.78 -10.86 25.38
C LYS A 72 21.10 -9.71 26.14
N LEU A 73 20.44 -10.00 27.26
CA LEU A 73 19.83 -9.00 28.15
C LEU A 73 20.55 -8.85 29.50
N VAL A 74 21.70 -9.50 29.70
CA VAL A 74 22.50 -9.35 30.91
C VAL A 74 23.46 -8.19 30.74
N ASN A 75 23.28 -7.15 31.55
CA ASN A 75 24.18 -6.02 31.58
C ASN A 75 25.62 -6.48 31.86
N GLY A 76 26.57 -6.12 30.99
CA GLY A 76 27.99 -6.48 31.13
C GLY A 76 28.44 -7.73 30.37
N MET A 77 27.53 -8.54 29.81
CA MET A 77 27.89 -9.74 29.06
C MET A 77 28.10 -9.41 27.57
N TRP A 78 29.33 -9.55 27.09
CA TRP A 78 29.72 -9.32 25.68
C TRP A 78 30.21 -10.63 25.05
N PRO A 79 29.90 -10.89 23.77
CA PRO A 79 30.47 -12.03 23.06
C PRO A 79 32.01 -11.98 23.10
N GLN A 80 32.65 -13.14 23.31
CA GLN A 80 34.11 -13.21 23.27
C GLN A 80 34.64 -12.75 21.91
N GLY A 81 35.63 -11.85 21.92
CA GLY A 81 36.26 -11.32 20.69
C GLY A 81 35.62 -10.05 20.13
N VAL A 82 34.57 -9.51 20.75
CA VAL A 82 33.99 -8.21 20.38
C VAL A 82 34.55 -7.13 21.31
N GLU A 83 35.15 -6.07 20.74
CA GLU A 83 35.60 -4.91 21.51
C GLU A 83 34.42 -4.30 22.28
N ARG A 84 34.61 -4.13 23.59
CA ARG A 84 33.62 -3.49 24.44
C ARG A 84 33.56 -2.01 24.05
N PRO A 85 32.40 -1.46 23.67
CA PRO A 85 32.27 -0.03 23.46
C PRO A 85 32.73 0.72 24.71
N GLN A 86 33.58 1.74 24.55
CA GLN A 86 33.88 2.67 25.64
C GLN A 86 32.55 3.19 26.18
N GLN A 87 32.39 3.19 27.52
CA GLN A 87 31.18 3.59 28.26
C GLN A 87 30.26 4.45 27.40
N ILE A 88 29.33 3.80 26.71
CA ILE A 88 28.29 4.52 26.00
C ILE A 88 27.45 5.10 27.13
N ASN A 89 27.17 6.40 27.09
CA ASN A 89 26.14 6.98 27.93
C ASN A 89 24.85 6.28 27.55
N ALA A 90 24.49 5.20 28.25
CA ALA A 90 23.32 4.36 27.94
C ALA A 90 22.03 5.20 27.84
N THR A 91 22.00 6.34 28.54
CA THR A 91 20.95 7.35 28.47
C THR A 91 20.87 8.06 27.11
N GLU A 92 22.01 8.38 26.49
CA GLU A 92 22.07 9.03 25.17
C GLU A 92 21.66 8.05 24.07
N GLU A 93 22.14 6.80 24.12
CA GLU A 93 21.75 5.76 23.17
C GLU A 93 20.25 5.42 23.28
N LEU A 94 19.74 5.26 24.51
CA LEU A 94 18.31 5.06 24.74
C LEU A 94 17.49 6.24 24.21
N THR A 95 17.96 7.48 24.44
CA THR A 95 17.29 8.69 23.93
C THR A 95 17.29 8.72 22.41
N ALA A 96 18.39 8.36 21.76
CA ALA A 96 18.48 8.28 20.30
C ALA A 96 17.52 7.22 19.74
N ASN A 97 17.45 6.05 20.38
CA ASN A 97 16.54 4.96 19.99
C ASN A 97 15.07 5.36 20.13
N ILE A 98 14.71 6.04 21.22
CA ILE A 98 13.37 6.59 21.41
C ILE A 98 13.06 7.62 20.34
N LYS A 99 13.98 8.55 20.04
CA LYS A 99 13.78 9.55 18.98
C LYS A 99 13.55 8.89 17.63
N LYS A 100 14.42 7.97 17.22
CA LYS A 100 14.34 7.30 15.91
C LYS A 100 13.03 6.53 15.73
N THR A 101 12.63 5.75 16.74
CA THR A 101 11.37 5.00 16.68
C THR A 101 10.15 5.91 16.73
N PHE A 102 10.15 6.89 17.64
CA PHE A 102 9.05 7.84 17.76
C PHE A 102 8.86 8.62 16.46
N PHE A 103 9.92 9.23 15.92
CA PHE A 103 9.81 10.03 14.71
C PHE A 103 9.57 9.18 13.46
N GLY A 104 10.07 7.94 13.42
CA GLY A 104 9.81 7.00 12.32
C GLY A 104 8.32 6.65 12.20
N PHE A 105 7.63 6.64 13.34
CA PHE A 105 6.17 6.52 13.40
C PHE A 105 5.46 7.87 13.18
N ALA A 106 5.95 8.94 13.84
CA ALA A 106 5.27 10.22 13.93
C ALA A 106 5.26 10.99 12.61
N ILE A 107 6.35 11.00 11.85
CA ILE A 107 6.48 11.78 10.62
C ILE A 107 5.43 11.34 9.58
N PRO A 108 5.29 10.04 9.24
CA PRO A 108 4.21 9.56 8.37
C PRO A 108 2.81 9.94 8.87
N ALA A 109 2.57 9.79 10.18
CA ALA A 109 1.28 10.12 10.77
C ALA A 109 0.98 11.63 10.71
N LEU A 110 1.99 12.48 10.91
CA LEU A 110 1.88 13.93 10.83
C LEU A 110 1.55 14.37 9.41
N TRP A 111 2.21 13.85 8.37
CA TRP A 111 1.86 14.18 6.99
C TRP A 111 0.41 13.82 6.63
N ARG A 112 -0.12 12.76 7.25
CA ARG A 112 -1.52 12.37 7.07
C ARG A 112 -2.47 13.33 7.78
N VAL A 113 -2.19 13.69 9.02
CA VAL A 113 -3.05 14.56 9.84
C VAL A 113 -2.95 16.04 9.42
N SER A 114 -1.79 16.49 8.93
CA SER A 114 -1.57 17.82 8.34
C SER A 114 -2.18 17.97 6.94
N ARG A 115 -2.72 16.88 6.37
CA ARG A 115 -3.25 16.81 5.00
C ARG A 115 -2.21 17.05 3.91
N SER A 116 -0.93 16.85 4.21
CA SER A 116 0.12 16.81 3.19
C SER A 116 0.01 15.53 2.36
N TYR A 117 -0.43 14.42 2.97
CA TYR A 117 -0.66 13.12 2.33
C TYR A 117 0.55 12.57 1.58
N ALA A 118 1.71 12.57 2.24
CA ALA A 118 2.91 11.95 1.69
C ALA A 118 2.69 10.46 1.42
N PHE A 119 3.27 9.97 0.32
CA PHE A 119 3.19 8.59 -0.13
C PHE A 119 4.48 8.19 -0.87
N VAL A 120 4.66 6.90 -1.09
CA VAL A 120 5.77 6.36 -1.85
C VAL A 120 5.29 6.06 -3.27
N LEU A 121 5.90 6.73 -4.23
CA LEU A 121 5.65 6.55 -5.64
C LEU A 121 6.59 5.46 -6.19
N ASP A 122 6.01 4.33 -6.60
CA ASP A 122 6.70 3.26 -7.32
C ASP A 122 6.89 3.67 -8.77
N SER A 123 8.13 3.92 -9.18
CA SER A 123 8.38 4.43 -10.53
C SER A 123 8.06 3.43 -11.62
N GLY A 124 8.06 2.13 -11.33
CA GLY A 124 8.04 1.10 -12.37
C GLY A 124 9.43 0.73 -12.92
N PHE A 125 10.46 1.54 -12.68
CA PHE A 125 11.79 1.41 -13.30
C PHE A 125 12.88 0.95 -12.33
N GLY A 126 13.98 0.43 -12.91
CA GLY A 126 15.20 0.11 -12.18
C GLY A 126 15.93 1.35 -11.67
N CYS A 127 16.86 1.16 -10.73
CA CYS A 127 17.58 2.27 -10.12
C CYS A 127 18.46 3.09 -11.08
N ASP A 128 18.88 2.51 -12.20
CA ASP A 128 19.74 3.17 -13.18
C ASP A 128 18.98 3.94 -14.27
N ALA A 129 17.64 3.94 -14.23
CA ALA A 129 16.83 4.70 -15.18
C ALA A 129 17.03 6.21 -14.95
N ASP A 130 17.35 6.93 -16.02
CA ASP A 130 17.50 8.38 -15.98
C ASP A 130 16.12 9.05 -16.05
N LYS A 131 15.76 9.76 -14.97
CA LYS A 131 14.56 10.62 -14.84
C LYS A 131 13.27 9.99 -15.42
N PRO A 132 12.86 8.79 -14.96
CA PRO A 132 11.80 8.03 -15.62
C PRO A 132 10.38 8.61 -15.49
N LEU A 133 10.18 9.65 -14.66
CA LEU A 133 8.85 10.16 -14.28
C LEU A 133 8.68 11.67 -14.57
N ASP A 134 9.31 12.19 -15.63
CA ASP A 134 9.26 13.60 -16.04
C ASP A 134 7.83 14.17 -16.22
N LYS A 135 6.84 13.32 -16.53
CA LYS A 135 5.42 13.70 -16.58
C LYS A 135 4.83 14.01 -15.19
N TYR A 136 5.34 13.37 -14.14
CA TYR A 136 4.76 13.38 -12.80
C TYR A 136 5.60 14.15 -11.77
N LEU A 137 6.90 14.32 -12.04
CA LEU A 137 7.87 14.91 -11.14
C LEU A 137 8.84 15.83 -11.90
N LEU A 138 9.18 16.95 -11.26
CA LEU A 138 10.33 17.75 -11.67
C LEU A 138 11.64 17.03 -11.35
N ASP A 139 12.69 17.31 -12.12
CA ASP A 139 14.04 16.78 -11.90
C ASP A 139 14.53 16.99 -10.46
N ALA A 140 14.39 18.21 -9.94
CA ALA A 140 14.77 18.54 -8.56
C ALA A 140 13.98 17.73 -7.53
N THR A 141 12.71 17.42 -7.79
CA THR A 141 11.90 16.57 -6.93
C THR A 141 12.40 15.13 -6.99
N MET A 142 12.72 14.60 -8.17
CA MET A 142 13.28 13.25 -8.32
C MET A 142 14.61 13.10 -7.57
N GLU A 143 15.49 14.10 -7.65
CA GLU A 143 16.77 14.12 -6.93
C GLU A 143 16.57 14.18 -5.41
N ALA A 144 15.68 15.04 -4.93
CA ALA A 144 15.45 15.25 -3.51
C ALA A 144 14.72 14.07 -2.82
N THR A 145 13.88 13.35 -3.56
CA THR A 145 12.93 12.38 -2.98
C THR A 145 13.22 10.93 -3.32
N GLY A 146 14.11 10.68 -4.28
CA GLY A 146 14.36 9.34 -4.82
C GLY A 146 15.20 8.44 -3.93
N ALA A 147 14.84 7.16 -3.86
CA ALA A 147 15.66 6.11 -3.25
C ALA A 147 15.60 4.82 -4.08
N CYS A 148 16.65 4.00 -3.95
CA CYS A 148 16.72 2.67 -4.54
C CYS A 148 16.42 1.61 -3.48
N VAL A 149 15.39 0.79 -3.70
CA VAL A 149 15.04 -0.33 -2.83
C VAL A 149 14.97 -1.58 -3.69
N ASP A 150 15.79 -2.58 -3.36
CA ASP A 150 15.84 -3.89 -4.02
C ASP A 150 15.89 -3.83 -5.56
N GLY A 151 16.74 -2.93 -6.08
CA GLY A 151 16.96 -2.74 -7.52
C GLY A 151 15.89 -1.90 -8.23
N ARG A 152 14.89 -1.39 -7.50
CA ARG A 152 13.80 -0.59 -8.05
C ARG A 152 13.79 0.83 -7.49
N ARG A 153 13.45 1.81 -8.34
CA ARG A 153 13.45 3.23 -8.01
C ARG A 153 12.10 3.65 -7.44
N TYR A 154 12.12 4.32 -6.30
CA TYR A 154 10.95 4.87 -5.62
C TYR A 154 11.17 6.35 -5.27
N TYR A 155 10.09 7.11 -5.09
CA TYR A 155 10.14 8.52 -4.69
C TYR A 155 9.19 8.79 -3.53
N LEU A 156 9.64 9.55 -2.51
CA LEU A 156 8.79 9.99 -1.40
C LEU A 156 8.19 11.36 -1.72
N VAL A 157 6.91 11.40 -2.09
CA VAL A 157 6.26 12.58 -2.69
C VAL A 157 4.89 12.84 -2.08
N HIS A 158 4.27 13.96 -2.43
CA HIS A 158 2.91 14.27 -1.99
C HIS A 158 2.11 15.11 -3.02
N PRO A 159 0.77 15.01 -3.01
CA PRO A 159 -0.09 15.85 -3.84
C PRO A 159 -0.20 17.26 -3.24
N ALA A 160 0.27 18.27 -3.97
CA ALA A 160 0.28 19.67 -3.52
C ALA A 160 -0.76 20.51 -4.28
N GLY A 161 -1.84 20.90 -3.61
CA GLY A 161 -2.91 21.67 -4.23
C GLY A 161 -3.85 20.81 -5.08
N GLN A 162 -4.30 21.35 -6.22
CA GLN A 162 -5.19 20.65 -7.16
C GLN A 162 -4.38 19.79 -8.13
N ALA A 163 -4.94 18.68 -8.61
CA ALA A 163 -4.28 17.80 -9.58
C ALA A 163 -4.06 18.47 -10.95
N PHE A 164 -4.87 19.47 -11.30
CA PHE A 164 -4.76 20.22 -12.53
C PHE A 164 -4.97 21.72 -12.29
N THR A 165 -4.38 22.52 -13.17
CA THR A 165 -4.62 23.97 -13.24
C THR A 165 -5.31 24.28 -14.56
N CYS A 166 -6.54 24.79 -14.52
CA CYS A 166 -7.30 25.18 -15.71
C CYS A 166 -7.37 26.71 -15.79
N LEU A 167 -6.76 27.27 -16.84
CA LEU A 167 -7.00 28.66 -17.27
C LEU A 167 -7.88 28.61 -18.53
N GLU A 168 -7.27 28.52 -19.71
CA GLU A 168 -7.96 28.25 -20.99
C GLU A 168 -7.79 26.79 -21.45
N THR A 169 -6.70 26.15 -21.03
CA THR A 169 -6.39 24.73 -21.20
C THR A 169 -5.98 24.19 -19.83
N CYS A 170 -6.38 22.96 -19.53
CA CYS A 170 -6.02 22.30 -18.27
C CYS A 170 -4.67 21.60 -18.43
N TRP A 171 -3.79 21.81 -17.44
CA TRP A 171 -2.49 21.16 -17.36
C TRP A 171 -2.42 20.36 -16.07
N ASP A 172 -1.89 19.13 -16.18
CA ASP A 172 -1.61 18.27 -15.03
C ASP A 172 -0.52 18.93 -14.17
N ASN A 173 -0.76 19.03 -12.87
CA ASN A 173 0.24 19.46 -11.91
C ASN A 173 1.11 18.26 -11.50
N MET A 174 2.36 18.52 -11.13
CA MET A 174 3.29 17.46 -10.69
C MET A 174 3.22 17.23 -9.18
N PHE A 175 3.62 16.05 -8.73
CA PHE A 175 3.81 15.82 -7.29
C PHE A 175 5.03 16.59 -6.77
N SER A 176 4.96 16.93 -5.49
CA SER A 176 5.99 17.72 -4.81
C SER A 176 6.71 16.88 -3.75
N ALA A 177 7.86 17.37 -3.32
CA ALA A 177 8.56 16.84 -2.15
C ALA A 177 7.75 17.14 -0.87
N PRO A 178 7.55 16.17 0.05
CA PRO A 178 6.79 16.40 1.27
C PRO A 178 7.41 17.52 2.12
N PRO A 179 6.58 18.32 2.81
CA PRO A 179 7.09 19.37 3.69
C PRO A 179 8.05 18.81 4.75
N GLY A 180 9.23 19.42 4.86
CA GLY A 180 10.25 19.08 5.86
C GLY A 180 11.13 17.89 5.51
N ILE A 181 11.10 17.39 4.28
CA ILE A 181 11.93 16.25 3.84
C ILE A 181 13.44 16.52 3.99
N GLU A 182 13.85 17.77 3.79
CA GLU A 182 15.23 18.24 3.91
C GLU A 182 15.74 18.25 5.36
N ARG A 183 14.83 18.13 6.34
CA ARG A 183 15.12 18.19 7.78
C ARG A 183 14.92 16.86 8.49
N LEU A 184 14.65 15.76 7.78
CA LEU A 184 14.37 14.46 8.41
C LEU A 184 15.46 14.00 9.38
N ALA A 185 16.73 14.30 9.06
CA ALA A 185 17.87 13.95 9.91
C ALA A 185 17.80 14.59 11.31
N ASP A 186 17.21 15.79 11.44
CA ASP A 186 17.03 16.46 12.73
C ASP A 186 16.11 15.67 13.68
N PHE A 187 15.32 14.74 13.15
CA PHE A 187 14.29 14.00 13.86
C PHE A 187 14.70 12.54 14.09
N GLY A 188 15.77 12.35 14.86
CA GLY A 188 16.23 11.01 15.26
C GLY A 188 16.95 10.26 14.14
N ASP A 189 17.72 10.99 13.33
CA ASP A 189 18.54 10.44 12.24
C ASP A 189 17.72 9.57 11.27
N ILE A 190 16.53 10.06 10.92
CA ILE A 190 15.65 9.45 9.94
C ILE A 190 16.05 9.93 8.55
N THR A 191 16.09 8.99 7.62
CA THR A 191 16.34 9.28 6.20
C THR A 191 15.07 9.07 5.37
N LYS A 192 15.01 9.68 4.18
CA LYS A 192 13.95 9.38 3.21
C LYS A 192 14.01 7.91 2.79
N GLU A 193 15.22 7.33 2.72
CA GLU A 193 15.47 5.92 2.44
C GLU A 193 14.84 5.01 3.50
N ASP A 194 14.93 5.36 4.79
CA ASP A 194 14.27 4.60 5.87
C ASP A 194 12.75 4.56 5.66
N LEU A 195 12.16 5.71 5.37
CA LEU A 195 10.71 5.83 5.18
C LEU A 195 10.25 5.09 3.94
N ILE A 196 10.96 5.24 2.81
CA ILE A 196 10.66 4.55 1.55
C ILE A 196 10.82 3.04 1.74
N ARG A 197 11.97 2.57 2.24
CA ARG A 197 12.26 1.15 2.43
C ARG A 197 11.28 0.50 3.40
N GLY A 198 10.98 1.16 4.52
CA GLY A 198 9.99 0.67 5.48
C GLY A 198 8.60 0.51 4.88
N SER A 199 8.13 1.52 4.14
CA SER A 199 6.85 1.43 3.43
C SER A 199 6.81 0.35 2.36
N VAL A 200 7.85 0.24 1.53
CA VAL A 200 7.93 -0.80 0.49
C VAL A 200 7.96 -2.19 1.11
N ARG A 201 8.73 -2.40 2.19
CA ARG A 201 8.76 -3.66 2.94
C ARG A 201 7.39 -4.00 3.53
N THR A 202 6.69 -3.04 4.12
CA THR A 202 5.32 -3.21 4.60
C THR A 202 4.37 -3.62 3.47
N TRP A 203 4.41 -2.90 2.35
CA TRP A 203 3.56 -3.15 1.19
C TRP A 203 3.82 -4.54 0.60
N MET A 204 5.08 -4.94 0.46
CA MET A 204 5.47 -6.27 -0.02
C MET A 204 5.04 -7.39 0.94
N ALA A 205 5.26 -7.23 2.25
CA ALA A 205 4.83 -8.19 3.26
C ALA A 205 3.30 -8.34 3.32
N ASN A 206 2.56 -7.30 2.93
CA ASN A 206 1.11 -7.30 2.81
C ASN A 206 0.61 -7.71 1.41
N GLY A 207 1.42 -8.44 0.64
CA GLY A 207 1.02 -8.95 -0.68
C GLY A 207 0.79 -7.86 -1.71
N LYS A 208 1.61 -6.80 -1.68
CA LYS A 208 1.51 -5.60 -2.54
C LYS A 208 0.18 -4.85 -2.39
N ARG A 209 -0.37 -4.82 -1.18
CA ARG A 209 -1.58 -4.05 -0.83
C ARG A 209 -1.25 -2.99 0.20
N ASN A 210 -1.77 -1.78 0.00
CA ASN A 210 -1.66 -0.72 1.00
C ASN A 210 -2.40 -1.08 2.28
N GLY A 211 -1.91 -0.55 3.41
CA GLY A 211 -2.37 -0.94 4.73
C GLY A 211 -1.46 -2.01 5.36
N GLY A 212 -2.07 -3.06 5.92
CA GLY A 212 -1.36 -4.14 6.62
C GLY A 212 -1.47 -4.10 8.15
N GLY A 213 -0.96 -5.15 8.80
CA GLY A 213 -0.85 -5.23 10.25
C GLY A 213 0.27 -4.35 10.81
N PHE A 214 0.31 -4.21 12.12
CA PHE A 214 1.52 -3.74 12.82
C PHE A 214 2.59 -4.84 12.80
N PRO A 215 3.87 -4.52 13.09
CA PRO A 215 4.93 -5.51 13.13
C PRO A 215 4.53 -6.72 14.01
N ASP A 216 4.74 -7.93 13.49
CA ASP A 216 4.41 -9.14 14.22
C ASP A 216 5.55 -9.52 15.19
N THR A 217 5.45 -9.10 16.45
CA THR A 217 6.44 -9.44 17.48
C THR A 217 6.49 -10.91 17.90
N SER A 218 5.59 -11.76 17.38
CA SER A 218 5.72 -13.22 17.55
C SER A 218 6.68 -13.85 16.53
N ASP A 219 7.00 -13.12 15.45
CA ASP A 219 8.07 -13.48 14.53
C ASP A 219 9.43 -13.07 15.10
N GLN A 220 10.35 -14.02 15.16
CA GLN A 220 11.66 -13.82 15.77
C GLN A 220 12.50 -12.79 14.99
N GLY A 221 12.42 -12.78 13.66
CA GLY A 221 13.16 -11.83 12.82
C GLY A 221 12.68 -10.41 13.06
N THR A 222 11.37 -10.22 13.13
CA THR A 222 10.70 -8.96 13.43
C THR A 222 11.05 -8.46 14.83
N ALA A 223 10.98 -9.33 15.84
CA ALA A 223 11.33 -8.97 17.22
C ALA A 223 12.81 -8.53 17.33
N HIS A 224 13.72 -9.25 16.67
CA HIS A 224 15.13 -8.89 16.64
C HIS A 224 15.38 -7.56 15.93
N ALA A 225 14.76 -7.34 14.77
CA ALA A 225 14.86 -6.10 14.00
C ALA A 225 14.40 -4.88 14.82
N LEU A 226 13.28 -5.01 15.53
CA LEU A 226 12.78 -3.94 16.41
C LEU A 226 13.69 -3.66 17.60
N MET A 227 14.34 -4.68 18.18
CA MET A 227 15.34 -4.46 19.23
C MET A 227 16.60 -3.76 18.71
N SER A 228 16.96 -4.00 17.44
CA SER A 228 18.01 -3.25 16.75
C SER A 228 17.54 -1.89 16.21
N VAL A 229 16.33 -1.44 16.57
CA VAL A 229 15.80 -0.12 16.18
C VAL A 229 15.64 0.03 14.66
N ASP A 230 15.42 -1.10 13.95
CA ASP A 230 15.16 -1.10 12.51
C ASP A 230 13.73 -0.63 12.23
N ILE A 231 13.58 0.66 11.97
CA ILE A 231 12.28 1.27 11.61
C ILE A 231 11.78 0.83 10.23
N THR A 232 12.61 0.16 9.42
CA THR A 232 12.20 -0.40 8.12
C THR A 232 11.51 -1.76 8.25
N THR A 233 11.37 -2.27 9.48
CA THR A 233 10.62 -3.49 9.79
C THR A 233 9.19 -3.42 9.21
N PRO A 234 8.72 -4.45 8.47
CA PRO A 234 7.37 -4.47 7.92
C PRO A 234 6.29 -4.16 8.97
N GLY A 235 5.39 -3.26 8.64
CA GLY A 235 4.31 -2.78 9.50
C GLY A 235 4.66 -1.56 10.35
N PHE A 236 5.94 -1.14 10.42
CA PHE A 236 6.36 0.03 11.22
C PHE A 236 6.09 1.34 10.47
N VAL A 237 6.78 1.57 9.35
CA VAL A 237 6.47 2.66 8.42
C VAL A 237 5.44 2.18 7.40
N ARG A 238 4.35 2.94 7.23
CA ARG A 238 3.15 2.51 6.51
C ARG A 238 2.61 3.57 5.55
N LEU A 239 3.47 4.42 5.00
CA LEU A 239 3.06 5.31 3.90
C LEU A 239 2.57 4.44 2.73
N PRO A 240 1.47 4.82 2.07
CA PRO A 240 0.96 4.10 0.91
C PRO A 240 1.98 4.04 -0.22
N VAL A 241 1.96 2.95 -1.00
CA VAL A 241 2.80 2.71 -2.17
C VAL A 241 1.90 2.52 -3.39
N CYS A 242 2.17 3.23 -4.49
CA CYS A 242 1.43 3.06 -5.74
C CYS A 242 2.20 3.60 -6.96
N SER A 243 1.72 3.29 -8.16
CA SER A 243 2.25 3.83 -9.42
C SER A 243 1.85 5.30 -9.63
N PRO A 244 2.50 6.02 -10.56
CA PRO A 244 2.17 7.41 -10.89
C PRO A 244 0.75 7.61 -11.37
N GLU A 245 0.23 6.69 -12.18
CA GLU A 245 -1.11 6.76 -12.75
C GLU A 245 -2.17 6.60 -11.66
N VAL A 246 -1.97 5.64 -10.75
CA VAL A 246 -2.87 5.42 -9.61
C VAL A 246 -2.86 6.64 -8.70
N ALA A 247 -1.68 7.12 -8.32
CA ALA A 247 -1.53 8.29 -7.47
C ALA A 247 -2.19 9.54 -8.07
N PHE A 248 -1.97 9.80 -9.36
CA PHE A 248 -2.46 11.02 -10.01
C PHE A 248 -3.98 11.02 -10.11
N ARG A 249 -4.57 9.88 -10.48
CA ARG A 249 -6.02 9.73 -10.50
C ARG A 249 -6.64 9.79 -9.10
N GLY A 250 -5.96 9.22 -8.10
CA GLY A 250 -6.36 9.36 -6.70
C GLY A 250 -6.39 10.82 -6.28
N TRP A 251 -5.38 11.60 -6.65
CA TRP A 251 -5.32 13.04 -6.41
C TRP A 251 -6.43 13.81 -7.12
N GLU A 252 -6.68 13.52 -8.40
CA GLU A 252 -7.75 14.13 -9.20
C GLU A 252 -9.14 13.94 -8.55
N LYS A 253 -9.43 12.73 -8.06
CA LYS A 253 -10.77 12.38 -7.56
C LYS A 253 -10.96 12.58 -6.05
N GLY A 254 -9.90 12.46 -5.26
CA GLY A 254 -9.97 12.31 -3.79
C GLY A 254 -10.09 13.61 -2.98
N GLY A 255 -10.23 14.77 -3.63
CA GLY A 255 -10.19 16.09 -2.97
C GLY A 255 -11.25 16.35 -1.89
N HIS A 256 -12.34 15.58 -1.82
CA HIS A 256 -13.45 15.83 -0.90
C HIS A 256 -13.44 14.98 0.38
N ALA A 257 -12.82 13.78 0.36
CA ALA A 257 -12.73 12.90 1.53
C ALA A 257 -11.60 11.85 1.37
N PRO A 258 -10.35 12.21 1.66
CA PRO A 258 -9.21 11.33 1.41
C PRO A 258 -9.17 10.13 2.36
N THR A 259 -9.28 8.95 1.77
CA THR A 259 -9.16 7.60 2.36
C THR A 259 -7.81 7.36 3.02
N ALA A 260 -7.72 6.33 3.87
CA ALA A 260 -6.51 5.99 4.64
C ALA A 260 -5.25 5.86 3.78
N ASN A 261 -5.38 5.42 2.52
CA ASN A 261 -4.25 5.24 1.61
C ASN A 261 -4.17 6.29 0.52
N TYR A 262 -4.95 7.37 0.57
CA TYR A 262 -4.89 8.46 -0.39
C TYR A 262 -3.44 8.99 -0.54
N PRO A 263 -2.95 9.24 -1.77
CA PRO A 263 -3.64 9.12 -3.05
C PRO A 263 -3.55 7.73 -3.72
N CYS A 264 -3.01 6.73 -3.03
CA CYS A 264 -2.75 5.39 -3.55
C CYS A 264 -3.92 4.39 -3.43
N ASP A 265 -5.14 4.88 -3.24
CA ASP A 265 -6.31 4.04 -3.44
C ASP A 265 -6.63 4.06 -4.94
N ALA A 266 -6.46 2.91 -5.60
CA ALA A 266 -6.84 2.78 -7.00
C ALA A 266 -8.32 3.21 -7.14
N PRO A 267 -8.64 4.17 -8.02
CA PRO A 267 -10.04 4.43 -8.32
C PRO A 267 -10.62 3.12 -8.85
N LEU A 268 -11.64 2.60 -8.17
CA LEU A 268 -12.32 1.39 -8.62
C LEU A 268 -12.71 1.59 -10.10
N GLY A 269 -12.39 0.60 -10.92
CA GLY A 269 -12.87 0.53 -12.29
C GLY A 269 -14.40 0.62 -12.33
N ARG A 270 -14.99 0.83 -13.50
CA ARG A 270 -16.44 0.59 -13.64
C ARG A 270 -16.74 -0.83 -13.18
N ASN A 271 -17.65 -0.95 -12.21
CA ASN A 271 -18.24 -2.20 -11.77
C ASN A 271 -19.70 -2.15 -12.22
N SER A 272 -20.00 -2.80 -13.33
CA SER A 272 -21.30 -2.78 -13.99
C SER A 272 -22.08 -4.08 -13.78
N CYS A 273 -21.44 -5.10 -13.22
CA CYS A 273 -21.97 -6.43 -12.98
C CYS A 273 -21.94 -6.75 -11.48
N GLY A 274 -22.97 -7.44 -10.99
CA GLY A 274 -23.08 -7.87 -9.60
C GLY A 274 -22.35 -9.19 -9.33
N ASP A 275 -22.80 -9.85 -8.26
CA ASP A 275 -22.22 -11.10 -7.78
C ASP A 275 -22.07 -12.16 -8.86
N SER A 276 -21.06 -13.02 -8.71
CA SER A 276 -20.72 -14.03 -9.69
C SER A 276 -20.55 -15.44 -9.12
N SER A 277 -20.90 -16.43 -9.94
CA SER A 277 -20.58 -17.83 -9.71
C SER A 277 -19.22 -18.20 -10.30
N PHE A 278 -18.60 -19.25 -9.76
CA PHE A 278 -17.28 -19.72 -10.18
C PHE A 278 -17.30 -21.24 -10.36
N GLU A 279 -16.97 -21.70 -11.57
CA GLU A 279 -16.75 -23.10 -11.90
C GLU A 279 -15.29 -23.28 -12.35
N ASP A 280 -14.57 -24.18 -11.68
CA ASP A 280 -13.18 -24.50 -12.00
C ASP A 280 -13.10 -25.23 -13.35
N GLN A 281 -12.29 -24.70 -14.26
CA GLN A 281 -11.95 -25.32 -15.56
C GLN A 281 -10.43 -25.43 -15.73
N THR A 282 -9.68 -25.39 -14.62
CA THR A 282 -8.22 -25.38 -14.64
C THR A 282 -7.69 -26.72 -15.14
N SER A 283 -6.78 -26.65 -16.11
CA SER A 283 -6.11 -27.80 -16.69
C SER A 283 -4.66 -27.46 -17.02
N ALA A 284 -3.87 -28.44 -17.44
CA ALA A 284 -2.50 -28.20 -17.92
C ALA A 284 -2.44 -27.24 -19.13
N ALA A 285 -3.53 -27.15 -19.90
CA ALA A 285 -3.65 -26.26 -21.05
C ALA A 285 -4.13 -24.84 -20.69
N SER A 286 -4.46 -24.58 -19.42
CA SER A 286 -4.91 -23.26 -18.97
C SER A 286 -3.79 -22.21 -19.01
N PRO A 287 -4.15 -20.91 -19.06
CA PRO A 287 -3.17 -19.83 -19.04
C PRO A 287 -2.44 -19.78 -17.70
N SER A 288 -1.23 -19.20 -17.70
CA SER A 288 -0.52 -18.97 -16.44
C SER A 288 -1.22 -17.90 -15.61
N VAL A 289 -1.12 -18.02 -14.28
CA VAL A 289 -1.62 -16.99 -13.36
C VAL A 289 -0.97 -15.64 -13.69
N ASP A 290 0.34 -15.62 -13.97
CA ASP A 290 1.08 -14.41 -14.30
C ASP A 290 0.57 -13.71 -15.57
N ASP A 291 0.19 -14.48 -16.61
CA ASP A 291 -0.41 -13.93 -17.82
C ASP A 291 -1.77 -13.28 -17.52
N CYS A 292 -2.60 -13.95 -16.71
CA CYS A 292 -3.91 -13.39 -16.33
C CYS A 292 -3.80 -12.16 -15.43
N LEU A 293 -2.82 -12.12 -14.52
CA LEU A 293 -2.46 -10.90 -13.80
C LEU A 293 -1.91 -9.81 -14.74
N GLY A 294 -1.42 -10.18 -15.92
CA GLY A 294 -1.13 -9.25 -17.02
C GLY A 294 -2.34 -8.45 -17.47
N ILE A 295 -3.52 -9.09 -17.57
CA ILE A 295 -4.77 -8.39 -17.90
C ILE A 295 -5.08 -7.34 -16.84
N ILE A 296 -5.02 -7.72 -15.56
CA ILE A 296 -5.26 -6.80 -14.43
C ILE A 296 -4.31 -5.61 -14.52
N ARG A 297 -3.00 -5.84 -14.69
CA ARG A 297 -2.01 -4.76 -14.80
C ARG A 297 -2.29 -3.78 -15.94
N ASN A 298 -2.95 -4.22 -17.02
CA ASN A 298 -3.30 -3.36 -18.15
C ASN A 298 -4.53 -2.47 -17.89
N ILE A 299 -5.41 -2.84 -16.95
CA ILE A 299 -6.69 -2.17 -16.73
C ILE A 299 -6.86 -1.63 -15.30
N GLU A 300 -6.03 -2.08 -14.36
CA GLU A 300 -6.07 -1.65 -12.96
C GLU A 300 -5.72 -0.16 -12.85
N GLY A 301 -6.52 0.54 -12.04
CA GLY A 301 -6.42 1.98 -11.90
C GLY A 301 -7.08 2.76 -13.04
N ASP A 302 -7.65 2.11 -14.07
CA ASP A 302 -8.45 2.78 -15.10
C ASP A 302 -9.96 2.77 -14.80
N PRO A 303 -10.54 3.88 -14.31
CA PRO A 303 -11.96 3.96 -13.98
C PRO A 303 -12.87 3.92 -15.22
N ASP A 304 -12.33 4.16 -16.42
CA ASP A 304 -13.12 4.28 -17.64
C ASP A 304 -13.04 3.07 -18.56
N THR A 305 -12.15 2.11 -18.24
CA THR A 305 -12.11 0.83 -18.97
C THR A 305 -13.49 0.19 -18.90
N SER A 306 -14.08 -0.01 -20.08
CA SER A 306 -15.32 -0.72 -20.28
C SER A 306 -15.44 -1.23 -21.70
N TRP A 307 -15.97 -2.43 -21.86
CA TRP A 307 -16.19 -3.07 -23.15
C TRP A 307 -17.67 -3.12 -23.47
N ASN A 308 -18.05 -2.59 -24.64
CA ASN A 308 -19.39 -2.73 -25.18
C ASN A 308 -19.48 -4.02 -25.99
N VAL A 309 -20.24 -4.98 -25.49
CA VAL A 309 -20.43 -6.31 -26.07
C VAL A 309 -21.78 -6.38 -26.76
N ILE A 310 -21.79 -6.80 -28.02
CA ILE A 310 -22.99 -6.83 -28.84
C ILE A 310 -23.90 -7.99 -28.40
N ILE A 311 -25.16 -7.69 -28.14
CA ILE A 311 -26.16 -8.70 -27.75
C ILE A 311 -26.57 -9.50 -28.99
N GLY A 312 -26.63 -10.82 -28.86
CA GLY A 312 -26.94 -11.73 -29.98
C GLY A 312 -25.73 -12.21 -30.77
N HIS A 313 -24.54 -11.66 -30.51
CA HIS A 313 -23.29 -12.37 -30.78
C HIS A 313 -23.04 -13.38 -29.65
N GLY A 314 -22.45 -14.53 -29.99
CA GLY A 314 -21.99 -15.49 -28.99
C GLY A 314 -20.77 -14.95 -28.21
N HIS A 315 -19.96 -15.86 -27.69
CA HIS A 315 -18.73 -15.55 -26.97
C HIS A 315 -17.88 -14.44 -27.62
N SER A 316 -17.53 -13.44 -26.81
CA SER A 316 -16.69 -12.30 -27.20
C SER A 316 -15.48 -12.17 -26.26
N THR A 317 -14.27 -12.18 -26.80
CA THR A 317 -13.05 -11.83 -26.06
C THR A 317 -13.02 -10.33 -25.81
N ILE A 318 -12.90 -9.90 -24.55
CA ILE A 318 -12.87 -8.49 -24.18
C ILE A 318 -11.50 -8.04 -23.67
N ALA A 319 -10.72 -8.94 -23.06
CA ALA A 319 -9.37 -8.62 -22.62
C ALA A 319 -8.41 -9.78 -22.86
N SER A 320 -7.13 -9.48 -23.09
CA SER A 320 -6.07 -10.48 -23.21
C SER A 320 -4.72 -9.92 -22.79
N ALA A 321 -3.86 -10.77 -22.26
CA ALA A 321 -2.45 -10.48 -21.97
C ALA A 321 -1.65 -11.79 -21.94
N GLY A 322 -0.52 -11.82 -22.65
CA GLY A 322 0.29 -13.03 -22.77
C GLY A 322 -0.54 -14.20 -23.32
N GLY A 323 -0.48 -15.35 -22.65
CA GLY A 323 -1.30 -16.52 -22.98
C GLY A 323 -2.72 -16.51 -22.42
N CYS A 324 -3.16 -15.46 -21.72
CA CYS A 324 -4.48 -15.39 -21.06
C CYS A 324 -5.48 -14.51 -21.81
N ALA A 325 -6.72 -14.97 -21.91
CA ALA A 325 -7.86 -14.18 -22.38
C ALA A 325 -9.05 -14.26 -21.42
N PHE A 326 -9.80 -13.16 -21.38
CA PHE A 326 -11.07 -13.03 -20.70
C PHE A 326 -12.17 -12.74 -21.73
N GLY A 327 -13.27 -13.49 -21.67
CA GLY A 327 -14.40 -13.32 -22.58
C GLY A 327 -15.73 -13.45 -21.89
N VAL A 328 -16.76 -12.96 -22.57
CA VAL A 328 -18.14 -12.93 -22.08
C VAL A 328 -19.14 -13.31 -23.16
N GLU A 329 -20.27 -13.86 -22.74
CA GLU A 329 -21.38 -14.25 -23.61
C GLU A 329 -22.72 -13.86 -22.97
N PRO A 330 -23.58 -13.08 -23.66
CA PRO A 330 -24.90 -12.74 -23.14
C PRO A 330 -25.83 -13.95 -23.17
N THR A 331 -26.53 -14.25 -22.07
CA THR A 331 -27.52 -15.34 -22.01
C THR A 331 -28.92 -14.90 -22.43
N TRP A 332 -29.08 -13.67 -22.93
CA TRP A 332 -30.36 -13.10 -23.30
C TRP A 332 -30.31 -12.47 -24.68
N THR A 333 -31.49 -12.39 -25.28
CA THR A 333 -31.78 -11.59 -26.47
C THR A 333 -32.76 -10.51 -26.04
N GLY A 334 -32.41 -9.23 -26.20
CA GLY A 334 -33.25 -8.09 -25.81
C GLY A 334 -33.14 -6.93 -26.79
N ASP A 335 -33.93 -5.88 -26.56
CA ASP A 335 -34.05 -4.72 -27.47
C ASP A 335 -32.79 -3.83 -27.51
N ASN A 336 -31.87 -3.98 -26.55
CA ASN A 336 -30.58 -3.30 -26.55
C ASN A 336 -29.62 -3.99 -27.52
N LEU A 337 -28.87 -3.20 -28.29
CA LEU A 337 -27.86 -3.71 -29.23
C LEU A 337 -26.57 -4.17 -28.54
N TYR A 338 -26.27 -3.66 -27.34
CA TYR A 338 -25.06 -3.99 -26.60
C TYR A 338 -25.25 -3.88 -25.07
N PHE A 339 -24.35 -4.50 -24.32
CA PHE A 339 -24.17 -4.31 -22.87
C PHE A 339 -22.71 -3.97 -22.56
N SER A 340 -22.46 -3.34 -21.41
CA SER A 340 -21.12 -2.95 -20.99
C SER A 340 -20.65 -3.80 -19.82
N VAL A 341 -19.42 -4.32 -19.92
CA VAL A 341 -18.64 -4.90 -18.83
C VAL A 341 -17.57 -3.89 -18.46
N GLY A 342 -17.42 -3.56 -17.19
CA GLY A 342 -16.43 -2.60 -16.71
C GLY A 342 -15.11 -3.27 -16.34
N GLY A 343 -14.04 -2.47 -16.27
CA GLY A 343 -12.70 -2.95 -15.90
C GLY A 343 -12.66 -3.61 -14.54
N GLN A 344 -13.41 -3.09 -13.55
CA GLN A 344 -13.43 -3.67 -12.21
C GLN A 344 -14.09 -5.05 -12.19
N ASP A 345 -15.13 -5.26 -13.00
CA ASP A 345 -15.78 -6.57 -13.13
C ASP A 345 -14.76 -7.64 -13.55
N VAL A 346 -13.88 -7.31 -14.51
CA VAL A 346 -12.83 -8.22 -14.98
C VAL A 346 -11.73 -8.43 -13.95
N ILE A 347 -11.29 -7.35 -13.27
CA ILE A 347 -10.28 -7.42 -12.20
C ILE A 347 -10.75 -8.33 -11.07
N ASP A 348 -11.98 -8.14 -10.59
CA ASP A 348 -12.54 -8.89 -9.46
C ASP A 348 -12.67 -10.37 -9.82
N LEU A 349 -13.18 -10.70 -11.01
CA LEU A 349 -13.35 -12.08 -11.45
C LEU A 349 -12.01 -12.81 -11.64
N ILE A 350 -10.99 -12.15 -12.21
CA ILE A 350 -9.66 -12.76 -12.35
C ILE A 350 -9.02 -12.98 -10.97
N ASN A 351 -9.07 -12.00 -10.07
CA ASN A 351 -8.50 -12.13 -8.73
C ASN A 351 -9.18 -13.25 -7.93
N ASP A 352 -10.51 -13.34 -7.97
CA ASP A 352 -11.25 -14.38 -7.28
C ASP A 352 -10.98 -15.77 -7.87
N ALA A 353 -10.93 -15.90 -9.20
CA ALA A 353 -10.61 -17.16 -9.87
C ALA A 353 -9.18 -17.63 -9.54
N VAL A 354 -8.20 -16.72 -9.55
CA VAL A 354 -6.81 -17.02 -9.15
C VAL A 354 -6.74 -17.42 -7.68
N GLY A 355 -7.42 -16.70 -6.80
CA GLY A 355 -7.45 -17.02 -5.36
C GLY A 355 -8.08 -18.38 -5.07
N ARG A 356 -9.07 -18.80 -5.86
CA ARG A 356 -9.78 -20.08 -5.69
C ARG A 356 -9.08 -21.25 -6.37
N PHE A 357 -8.55 -21.09 -7.59
CA PHE A 357 -8.12 -22.18 -8.46
C PHE A 357 -6.66 -22.08 -8.94
N GLY A 358 -5.97 -20.96 -8.69
CA GLY A 358 -4.63 -20.67 -9.20
C GLY A 358 -3.46 -21.41 -8.54
N GLY A 359 -3.71 -22.32 -7.59
CA GLY A 359 -2.67 -22.96 -6.78
C GLY A 359 -1.62 -23.76 -7.57
N SER A 360 -1.91 -24.14 -8.81
CA SER A 360 -1.00 -24.83 -9.71
C SER A 360 -0.08 -23.90 -10.53
N GLY A 361 -0.23 -22.58 -10.40
CA GLY A 361 0.37 -21.59 -11.30
C GLY A 361 -0.35 -21.43 -12.64
N LYS A 362 -1.42 -22.20 -12.86
CA LYS A 362 -2.35 -22.08 -13.98
C LYS A 362 -3.76 -21.75 -13.47
N VAL A 363 -4.57 -21.09 -14.29
CA VAL A 363 -5.97 -20.79 -13.92
C VAL A 363 -6.88 -20.87 -15.15
N GLY A 364 -7.94 -21.66 -15.05
CA GLY A 364 -9.05 -21.66 -16.00
C GLY A 364 -10.35 -21.63 -15.22
N ALA A 365 -11.25 -20.73 -15.55
CA ALA A 365 -12.51 -20.61 -14.82
C ALA A 365 -13.60 -20.10 -15.74
N LYS A 366 -14.85 -20.44 -15.43
CA LYS A 366 -16.02 -19.83 -16.04
C LYS A 366 -17.07 -19.58 -14.98
N GLY A 367 -18.06 -18.77 -15.33
CA GLY A 367 -19.12 -18.47 -14.40
C GLY A 367 -20.23 -17.67 -15.02
N TYR A 368 -21.13 -17.26 -14.15
CA TYR A 368 -22.27 -16.41 -14.46
C TYR A 368 -22.18 -15.15 -13.59
N MET A 369 -22.45 -14.00 -14.16
CA MET A 369 -22.60 -12.74 -13.43
C MET A 369 -23.87 -12.02 -13.88
N ASP A 370 -24.54 -11.35 -12.95
CA ASP A 370 -25.75 -10.58 -13.24
C ASP A 370 -25.43 -9.12 -13.53
N ARG A 371 -26.09 -8.53 -14.53
CA ARG A 371 -26.03 -7.08 -14.80
C ARG A 371 -27.36 -6.43 -14.46
N GLN A 372 -27.35 -5.23 -13.87
CA GLN A 372 -28.58 -4.45 -13.71
C GLN A 372 -29.20 -4.14 -15.09
N GLY A 373 -30.44 -4.57 -15.28
CA GLY A 373 -31.26 -4.33 -16.47
C GLY A 373 -32.02 -3.00 -16.37
N THR A 374 -32.32 -2.41 -17.53
CA THR A 374 -33.09 -1.15 -17.62
C THR A 374 -34.60 -1.36 -17.67
N SER A 375 -35.07 -2.63 -17.64
CA SER A 375 -36.49 -2.96 -17.78
C SER A 375 -37.15 -3.25 -16.42
N LEU A 376 -38.35 -2.69 -16.20
CA LEU A 376 -39.16 -2.93 -15.00
C LEU A 376 -39.58 -4.40 -14.79
N HIS A 377 -39.52 -5.23 -15.84
CA HIS A 377 -40.00 -6.62 -15.82
C HIS A 377 -38.86 -7.66 -15.75
N LYS A 378 -37.62 -7.28 -16.07
CA LYS A 378 -36.41 -8.09 -15.87
C LYS A 378 -35.28 -7.17 -15.39
N PRO A 379 -35.12 -6.98 -14.07
CA PRO A 379 -34.12 -6.09 -13.50
C PRO A 379 -32.70 -6.65 -13.58
N TRP A 380 -32.51 -7.89 -14.03
CA TRP A 380 -31.22 -8.56 -14.14
C TRP A 380 -31.07 -9.28 -15.49
N HIS A 381 -29.92 -9.11 -16.12
CA HIS A 381 -29.53 -9.80 -17.34
C HIS A 381 -28.27 -10.63 -17.11
N GLY A 382 -28.32 -11.90 -17.48
CA GLY A 382 -27.26 -12.85 -17.23
C GLY A 382 -26.14 -12.82 -18.25
N VAL A 383 -24.90 -12.74 -17.76
CA VAL A 383 -23.70 -12.78 -18.59
C VAL A 383 -22.88 -14.00 -18.16
N LEU A 384 -22.59 -14.89 -19.11
CA LEU A 384 -21.55 -15.91 -18.90
C LEU A 384 -20.19 -15.26 -19.12
N TRP A 385 -19.20 -15.68 -18.34
CA TRP A 385 -17.82 -15.25 -18.50
C TRP A 385 -16.86 -16.44 -18.43
N GLY A 386 -15.66 -16.26 -18.97
CA GLY A 386 -14.61 -17.27 -18.90
C GLY A 386 -13.19 -16.73 -19.04
N ILE A 387 -12.27 -17.40 -18.34
CA ILE A 387 -10.82 -17.26 -18.43
C ILE A 387 -10.28 -18.49 -19.17
N TYR A 388 -9.59 -18.26 -20.29
CA TYR A 388 -9.11 -19.31 -21.18
C TYR A 388 -7.78 -18.91 -21.86
N SER A 389 -7.12 -19.88 -22.47
CA SER A 389 -5.89 -19.64 -23.23
C SER A 389 -6.18 -19.15 -24.65
N VAL A 390 -5.31 -18.29 -25.16
CA VAL A 390 -5.34 -17.78 -26.54
C VAL A 390 -4.65 -18.74 -27.50
#